data_AF-A0A6G7Z4N1-F1
#
_entry.id   AF-A0A6G7Z4N1-F1
#
_cell.length_a   1.000
_cell.length_b   1.000
_cell.length_c   1.000
_cell.angle_alpha   90.00
_cell.angle_beta   90.00
_cell.angle_gamma   90.00
#
_symmetry.space_group_name_H-M   'P 1'
#
loop_
_entity.id
_entity.type
_entity.pdbx_description
1 polymer ?
#
loop_
_entity_poly.entity_id
_entity_poly.type
_entity_poly.pdbx_seq_one_letter_code
_entity_poly.pdbx_strand_id
1 'polypeptide(L)'
;MSTTSHSTLVQGLVGFACGLAAAATLIVLLATNGQESMATGAAVGGGAVLLLFCVAVVRALRNPARLTRPERTVTGHGDERDSRLAEKAFATTGLVALPTTAVATVALALGAPTIPVMAVLMWLLVIVLVVASVVAARRG
;
A
#
# COMPACT_ATOMS: atom_id res chain seq x y z
N MET A 1 -2.94 -9.64 30.16
CA MET A 1 -2.55 -9.23 28.79
C MET A 1 -1.10 -9.63 28.60
N SER A 2 -0.80 -10.54 27.67
CA SER A 2 0.59 -10.92 27.40
C SER A 2 1.34 -9.75 26.74
N THR A 3 2.64 -9.64 26.98
CA THR A 3 3.55 -8.61 26.45
C THR A 3 3.43 -8.42 24.92
N THR A 4 3.08 -9.48 24.19
CA THR A 4 2.84 -9.48 22.74
C THR A 4 1.67 -8.59 22.32
N SER A 5 0.56 -8.59 23.08
CA SER A 5 -0.63 -7.80 22.75
C SER A 5 -0.39 -6.30 22.88
N HIS A 6 0.43 -5.87 23.83
CA HIS A 6 0.76 -4.46 24.03
C HIS A 6 1.65 -3.92 22.91
N SER A 7 2.60 -4.74 22.43
CA SER A 7 3.47 -4.39 21.30
C SER A 7 2.68 -4.20 20.00
N THR A 8 1.76 -5.12 19.66
CA THR A 8 0.93 -5.02 18.46
C THR A 8 0.01 -3.79 18.48
N LEU A 9 -0.49 -3.40 19.66
CA LEU A 9 -1.35 -2.23 19.81
C LEU A 9 -0.55 -0.93 19.60
N VAL A 10 0.65 -0.83 20.19
CA VAL A 10 1.54 0.32 19.99
C VAL A 10 1.97 0.43 18.53
N GLN A 11 2.41 -0.67 17.90
CA GLN A 11 2.76 -0.69 16.48
C GLN A 11 1.58 -0.32 15.58
N GLY A 12 0.38 -0.83 15.89
CA GLY A 12 -0.85 -0.48 15.18
C GLY A 12 -1.17 1.02 15.29
N LEU A 13 -1.08 1.59 16.49
CA LEU A 13 -1.31 3.03 16.72
C LEU A 13 -0.29 3.89 15.98
N VAL A 14 0.99 3.55 16.04
CA VAL A 14 2.06 4.28 15.33
C VAL A 14 1.84 4.19 13.83
N GLY A 15 1.56 3.00 13.29
CA GLY A 15 1.29 2.79 11.88
C GLY A 15 0.06 3.57 11.39
N PHE A 16 -1.02 3.56 12.18
CA PHE A 16 -2.23 4.33 11.88
C PHE A 16 -1.97 5.84 11.91
N ALA A 17 -1.27 6.34 12.94
CA ALA A 17 -0.94 7.76 13.06
C ALA A 17 -0.06 8.24 11.90
N CYS A 18 0.96 7.47 11.52
CA CYS A 18 1.79 7.77 10.35
C CYS A 18 0.97 7.76 9.05
N GLY A 19 0.13 6.75 8.84
CA GLY A 19 -0.71 6.65 7.65
C GLY A 19 -1.73 7.79 7.56
N LEU A 20 -2.36 8.14 8.68
CA LEU A 20 -3.29 9.28 8.77
C LEU A 20 -2.56 10.60 8.47
N ALA A 21 -1.39 10.82 9.07
CA ALA A 21 -0.60 12.02 8.83
C ALA A 21 -0.21 12.16 7.35
N ALA A 22 0.27 11.08 6.73
CA ALA A 22 0.62 11.08 5.31
C ALA A 22 -0.59 11.30 4.38
N ALA A 23 -1.74 10.68 4.69
CA ALA A 23 -2.96 10.89 3.93
C ALA A 23 -3.47 12.34 4.08
N ALA A 24 -3.49 12.86 5.30
CA ALA A 24 -3.94 14.22 5.57
C ALA A 24 -3.06 15.27 4.89
N THR A 25 -1.73 15.12 4.94
CA THR A 25 -0.81 16.04 4.25
C THR A 25 -1.01 15.99 2.74
N LEU A 26 -1.18 14.81 2.15
CA LEU A 26 -1.47 14.65 0.73
C LEU A 26 -2.80 15.32 0.33
N ILE A 27 -3.87 15.09 1.09
CA ILE A 27 -5.19 15.67 0.83
C ILE A 27 -5.14 17.20 0.91
N VAL A 28 -4.53 17.75 1.96
CA VAL A 28 -4.38 19.20 2.13
C VAL A 28 -3.58 19.79 0.97
N LEU A 29 -2.46 19.15 0.59
CA LEU A 29 -1.62 19.61 -0.51
C LEU A 29 -2.36 19.59 -1.85
N LEU A 30 -3.17 18.56 -2.13
CA LEU A 30 -3.98 18.50 -3.34
C LEU A 30 -5.09 19.56 -3.34
N ALA A 31 -5.76 19.76 -2.20
CA ALA A 31 -6.83 20.74 -2.06
C ALA A 31 -6.30 22.18 -2.22
N THR A 32 -5.16 22.51 -1.62
CA THR A 32 -4.57 23.86 -1.71
C THR A 32 -4.02 24.19 -3.10
N ASN A 33 -3.69 23.17 -3.90
CA ASN A 33 -3.25 23.33 -5.30
C ASN A 33 -4.41 23.24 -6.32
N GLY A 34 -5.67 23.32 -5.86
CA GLY A 34 -6.85 23.34 -6.74
C GLY A 34 -7.19 21.98 -7.39
N GLN A 35 -6.64 20.87 -6.87
CA GLN A 35 -6.87 19.51 -7.37
C GLN A 35 -7.97 18.79 -6.56
N GLU A 36 -9.16 19.39 -6.47
CA GLU A 36 -10.24 18.91 -5.58
C GLU A 36 -10.69 17.47 -5.86
N SER A 37 -10.76 17.07 -7.13
CA SER A 37 -11.11 15.70 -7.52
C SER A 37 -10.06 14.68 -7.07
N MET A 38 -8.77 15.03 -7.16
CA MET A 38 -7.69 14.15 -6.67
C MET A 38 -7.66 14.11 -5.15
N ALA A 39 -7.89 15.23 -4.47
CA ALA A 39 -7.99 15.29 -3.01
C ALA A 39 -9.11 14.38 -2.48
N THR A 40 -10.27 14.37 -3.16
CA THR A 40 -11.39 13.50 -2.81
C THR A 40 -11.05 12.03 -3.06
N GLY A 41 -10.41 11.72 -4.19
CA GLY A 41 -9.93 10.37 -4.47
C GLY A 41 -8.92 9.87 -3.42
N ALA A 42 -7.97 10.71 -3.03
CA ALA A 42 -7.01 10.42 -1.98
C ALA A 42 -7.69 10.21 -0.61
N ALA A 43 -8.71 11.01 -0.28
CA ALA A 43 -9.47 10.86 0.96
C ALA A 43 -10.25 9.54 1.02
N VAL A 44 -10.95 9.17 -0.05
CA VAL A 44 -11.73 7.93 -0.11
C VAL A 44 -10.80 6.71 -0.13
N GLY A 45 -9.79 6.70 -0.99
CA GLY A 45 -8.84 5.60 -1.10
C GLY A 45 -7.99 5.43 0.16
N GLY A 46 -7.41 6.53 0.66
CA GLY A 46 -6.62 6.54 1.89
C GLY A 46 -7.45 6.12 3.10
N GLY A 47 -8.69 6.61 3.21
CA GLY A 47 -9.63 6.22 4.26
C GLY A 47 -9.96 4.73 4.23
N ALA A 48 -10.22 4.17 3.04
CA ALA A 48 -10.48 2.74 2.88
C ALA A 48 -9.28 1.88 3.31
N VAL A 49 -8.05 2.28 2.92
CA VAL A 49 -6.82 1.59 3.33
C VAL A 49 -6.62 1.65 4.85
N LEU A 50 -6.82 2.82 5.47
CA LEU A 50 -6.72 2.98 6.92
C LEU A 50 -7.75 2.14 7.67
N LEU A 51 -8.98 2.05 7.17
CA LEU A 51 -10.00 1.17 7.73
C LEU A 51 -9.60 -0.30 7.65
N LEU A 52 -9.12 -0.76 6.49
CA LEU A 52 -8.63 -2.13 6.33
C LEU A 52 -7.44 -2.42 7.26
N PHE A 53 -6.54 -1.46 7.44
CA PHE A 53 -5.45 -1.55 8.40
C PHE A 53 -5.95 -1.71 9.84
N CYS A 54 -6.93 -0.90 10.27
CA CYS A 54 -7.55 -1.05 11.59
C CYS A 54 -8.20 -2.43 11.77
N VAL A 55 -8.91 -2.92 10.75
CA VAL A 55 -9.51 -4.27 10.78
C VAL A 55 -8.42 -5.33 10.94
N ALA A 56 -7.30 -5.22 10.23
CA ALA A 56 -6.17 -6.15 10.35
C ALA A 56 -5.56 -6.14 11.76
N VAL A 57 -5.35 -4.96 12.36
CA VAL A 57 -4.84 -4.82 13.74
C VAL A 57 -5.83 -5.43 14.75
N VAL A 58 -7.13 -5.15 14.61
CA VAL A 58 -8.18 -5.74 15.48
C VAL A 58 -8.22 -7.26 15.34
N ARG A 59 -8.10 -7.79 14.11
CA ARG A 59 -8.02 -9.23 13.87
C ARG A 59 -6.76 -9.84 14.50
N ALA A 60 -5.62 -9.15 14.44
CA ALA A 60 -4.38 -9.62 15.07
C ALA A 60 -4.48 -9.67 16.59
N LEU A 61 -5.15 -8.69 17.20
CA LEU A 61 -5.39 -8.67 18.65
C LEU A 61 -6.38 -9.75 19.09
N ARG A 62 -7.42 -10.04 18.28
CA ARG A 62 -8.48 -10.99 18.65
C ARG A 62 -8.14 -12.45 18.32
N ASN A 63 -7.56 -12.71 17.16
CA ASN A 63 -7.33 -14.06 16.63
C ASN A 63 -6.05 -14.11 15.76
N PRO A 64 -4.86 -14.06 16.38
CA PRO A 64 -3.59 -14.04 15.65
C PRO A 64 -3.36 -15.30 14.78
N ALA A 65 -3.99 -16.43 15.15
CA ALA A 65 -3.87 -17.70 14.41
C ALA A 65 -4.59 -17.72 13.04
N ARG A 66 -5.48 -16.75 12.76
CA ARG A 66 -6.25 -16.68 11.50
C ARG A 66 -5.82 -15.51 10.60
N LEU A 67 -4.65 -14.94 10.85
CA LEU A 67 -4.12 -13.85 10.04
C LEU A 67 -3.65 -14.36 8.67
N THR A 68 -4.05 -13.64 7.64
CA THR A 68 -3.52 -13.83 6.28
C THR A 68 -2.05 -13.38 6.23
N ARG A 69 -1.28 -13.87 5.25
CA ARG A 69 0.15 -13.52 5.09
C ARG A 69 0.42 -12.00 5.11
N PRO A 70 -0.30 -11.14 4.35
CA PRO A 70 -0.06 -9.70 4.41
C PRO A 70 -0.39 -9.10 5.79
N GLU A 71 -1.46 -9.57 6.45
CA GLU A 71 -1.80 -9.13 7.80
C GLU A 71 -0.69 -9.49 8.80
N ARG A 72 -0.09 -10.68 8.67
CA ARG A 72 1.03 -11.12 9.53
C ARG A 72 2.26 -10.24 9.34
N THR A 73 2.65 -9.94 8.10
CA THR A 73 3.80 -9.06 7.81
C THR A 73 3.59 -7.65 8.37
N VAL A 74 2.38 -7.09 8.21
CA VAL A 74 2.06 -5.72 8.65
C VAL A 74 1.92 -5.62 10.18
N THR A 75 1.46 -6.68 10.84
CA THR A 75 1.24 -6.69 12.30
C THR A 75 2.39 -7.30 13.10
N GLY A 76 3.54 -7.56 12.46
CA GLY A 76 4.73 -8.10 13.12
C GLY A 76 4.65 -9.58 13.51
N HIS A 77 3.67 -10.32 12.97
CA HIS A 77 3.48 -11.76 13.18
C HIS A 77 3.99 -12.62 12.00
N GLY A 78 4.68 -12.00 11.05
CA GLY A 78 5.25 -12.65 9.87
C GLY A 78 6.46 -13.50 10.23
N ASP A 79 6.62 -14.62 9.54
CA ASP A 79 7.86 -15.41 9.58
C ASP A 79 8.89 -14.86 8.59
N GLU A 80 10.15 -15.29 8.66
CA GLU A 80 11.22 -14.85 7.75
C GLU A 80 10.91 -15.19 6.28
N ARG A 81 10.08 -16.20 6.04
CA ARG A 81 9.56 -16.49 4.70
C ARG A 81 8.61 -15.42 4.20
N ASP A 82 7.75 -14.87 5.06
CA ASP A 82 6.76 -13.86 4.67
C ASP A 82 7.43 -12.52 4.33
N SER A 83 8.49 -12.15 5.05
CA SER A 83 9.27 -10.94 4.76
C SER A 83 10.03 -11.04 3.44
N ARG A 84 10.71 -12.16 3.16
CA ARG A 84 11.41 -12.39 1.89
C ARG A 84 10.46 -12.40 0.69
N LEU A 85 9.25 -12.94 0.86
CA LEU A 85 8.22 -12.91 -0.19
C LEU A 85 7.75 -11.49 -0.48
N ALA A 86 7.49 -10.70 0.55
CA ALA A 86 7.12 -9.29 0.40
C ALA A 86 8.25 -8.50 -0.27
N GLU A 87 9.49 -8.68 0.18
CA GLU A 87 10.68 -8.02 -0.39
C GLU A 87 10.83 -8.34 -1.88
N LYS A 88 10.69 -9.62 -2.27
CA LYS A 88 10.76 -10.03 -3.68
C LYS A 88 9.63 -9.42 -4.52
N ALA A 89 8.41 -9.33 -3.98
CA ALA A 89 7.29 -8.71 -4.67
C ALA A 89 7.48 -7.19 -4.84
N PHE A 90 8.00 -6.50 -3.82
CA PHE A 90 8.33 -5.08 -3.91
C PHE A 90 9.50 -4.81 -4.86
N ALA A 91 10.55 -5.63 -4.82
CA ALA A 91 11.70 -5.49 -5.71
C ALA A 91 11.31 -5.66 -7.19
N THR A 92 10.48 -6.66 -7.48
CA THR A 92 9.97 -6.86 -8.85
C THR A 92 9.05 -5.74 -9.30
N THR A 93 8.17 -5.24 -8.41
CA THR A 93 7.33 -4.08 -8.71
C THR A 93 8.16 -2.82 -8.96
N GLY A 94 9.19 -2.58 -8.15
CA GLY A 94 10.13 -1.46 -8.33
C GLY A 94 10.90 -1.55 -9.64
N LEU A 95 11.35 -2.76 -10.02
CA LEU A 95 12.02 -2.99 -11.30
C LEU A 95 11.10 -2.66 -12.50
N VAL A 96 9.81 -3.00 -12.42
CA VAL A 96 8.82 -2.69 -13.45
C VAL A 96 8.43 -1.20 -13.45
N ALA A 97 8.44 -0.55 -12.29
CA ALA A 97 8.07 0.86 -12.18
C ALA A 97 8.98 1.79 -12.99
N LEU A 98 10.28 1.50 -13.08
CA LEU A 98 11.22 2.32 -13.85
C LEU A 98 10.85 2.43 -15.35
N PRO A 99 10.77 1.33 -16.13
CA PRO A 99 10.42 1.41 -17.54
C PRO A 99 9.00 1.92 -17.77
N THR A 100 8.03 1.53 -16.93
CA THR A 100 6.63 1.97 -17.13
C THR A 100 6.49 3.48 -16.88
N THR A 101 7.22 4.02 -15.91
CA THR A 101 7.26 5.47 -15.67
C THR A 101 7.95 6.19 -16.83
N ALA A 102 9.05 5.65 -17.36
CA ALA A 102 9.70 6.22 -18.53
C ALA A 102 8.76 6.28 -19.75
N VAL A 103 8.01 5.20 -20.02
CA VAL A 103 7.00 5.15 -21.08
C VAL A 103 5.87 6.17 -20.84
N ALA A 104 5.38 6.28 -19.61
CA ALA A 104 4.36 7.26 -19.25
C ALA A 104 4.86 8.70 -19.49
N THR A 105 6.11 9.00 -19.12
CA THR A 105 6.74 10.30 -19.36
C THR A 105 6.83 10.62 -20.85
N VAL A 106 7.24 9.66 -21.69
CA VAL A 106 7.27 9.85 -23.14
C VAL A 106 5.87 10.07 -23.71
N ALA A 107 4.87 9.32 -23.25
CA ALA A 107 3.49 9.51 -23.69
C ALA A 107 2.98 10.92 -23.37
N LEU A 108 3.26 11.44 -22.18
CA LEU A 108 2.92 12.82 -21.80
C LEU A 108 3.65 13.85 -22.66
N ALA A 109 4.94 13.63 -22.96
CA ALA A 109 5.71 14.53 -23.81
C ALA A 109 5.18 14.59 -25.25
N LEU A 110 4.55 13.51 -25.73
CA LEU A 110 3.88 13.45 -27.04
C LEU A 110 2.45 14.03 -27.02
N GLY A 111 2.00 14.60 -25.91
CA GLY A 111 0.69 15.24 -25.78
C GLY A 111 -0.45 14.29 -25.39
N ALA A 112 -0.15 13.10 -24.87
CA ALA A 112 -1.19 12.22 -24.35
C ALA A 112 -1.91 12.86 -23.13
N PRO A 113 -3.22 12.62 -22.96
CA PRO A 113 -3.98 13.17 -21.84
C PRO A 113 -3.47 12.66 -20.48
N THR A 114 -3.19 13.58 -19.55
CA THR A 114 -2.50 13.27 -18.28
C THR A 114 -3.28 12.32 -17.37
N ILE A 115 -4.58 12.57 -17.21
CA ILE A 115 -5.46 11.78 -16.32
C ILE A 115 -5.46 10.28 -16.69
N PRO A 116 -5.74 9.88 -17.94
CA PRO A 116 -5.74 8.47 -18.30
C PRO A 116 -4.34 7.84 -18.26
N VAL A 117 -3.28 8.57 -18.60
CA VAL A 117 -1.90 8.03 -18.49
C VAL A 117 -1.56 7.71 -17.04
N MET A 118 -1.87 8.61 -16.11
CA MET A 118 -1.64 8.39 -14.67
C MET A 118 -2.52 7.26 -14.12
N ALA A 119 -3.79 7.19 -14.54
CA ALA A 119 -4.69 6.12 -14.15
C ALA A 119 -4.17 4.75 -14.61
N VAL A 120 -3.74 4.64 -15.87
CA VAL A 120 -3.16 3.40 -16.43
C VAL A 120 -1.89 3.02 -15.70
N LEU A 121 -0.98 3.97 -15.47
CA LEU A 121 0.27 3.73 -14.74
C LEU A 121 0.00 3.20 -13.33
N MET A 122 -0.93 3.84 -12.60
CA MET A 122 -1.31 3.42 -11.25
C MET A 122 -1.87 1.98 -11.24
N TRP A 123 -2.86 1.70 -12.09
CA TRP A 123 -3.48 0.37 -12.14
C TRP A 123 -2.52 -0.70 -12.60
N LEU A 124 -1.65 -0.39 -13.56
CA LEU A 124 -0.58 -1.29 -14.00
C LEU A 124 0.32 -1.68 -12.83
N LEU A 125 0.80 -0.72 -12.03
CA LEU A 125 1.68 -0.99 -10.90
C LEU A 125 0.98 -1.79 -9.80
N VAL A 126 -0.31 -1.53 -9.54
CA VAL A 126 -1.11 -2.32 -8.59
C VAL A 126 -1.24 -3.76 -9.08
N ILE A 127 -1.57 -3.97 -10.37
CA ILE A 127 -1.67 -5.30 -10.97
C ILE A 127 -0.32 -6.03 -10.88
N VAL A 128 0.78 -5.35 -11.21
CA VAL A 128 2.13 -5.92 -11.12
C VAL A 128 2.45 -6.35 -9.70
N LEU A 129 2.15 -5.52 -8.69
CA LEU A 129 2.37 -5.87 -7.29
C LEU A 129 1.58 -7.12 -6.88
N VAL A 130 0.30 -7.21 -7.27
CA VAL A 130 -0.55 -8.37 -6.98
C VAL A 130 -0.01 -9.62 -7.68
N VAL A 131 0.28 -9.54 -8.98
CA VAL A 131 0.80 -10.66 -9.76
C VAL A 131 2.16 -11.12 -9.23
N ALA A 132 3.07 -10.18 -8.94
CA ALA A 132 4.38 -10.46 -8.37
C ALA A 132 4.26 -11.16 -7.02
N SER A 133 3.35 -10.71 -6.15
CA SER A 133 3.08 -11.34 -4.86
C SER A 133 2.58 -12.78 -5.02
N VAL A 134 1.65 -13.01 -5.95
CA VAL A 134 1.11 -14.35 -6.24
C VAL A 134 2.20 -15.26 -6.84
N VAL A 135 3.00 -14.76 -7.78
CA VAL A 135 4.09 -15.52 -8.41
C VAL A 135 5.18 -15.86 -7.38
N ALA A 136 5.56 -14.91 -6.53
CA ALA A 136 6.52 -15.14 -5.45
C ALA A 136 6.00 -16.24 -4.50
N ALA A 137 4.72 -16.17 -4.12
CA ALA A 137 4.09 -17.16 -3.24
C ALA A 137 3.95 -18.56 -3.85
N ARG A 138 3.97 -18.69 -5.19
CA ARG A 138 3.94 -19.98 -5.90
C ARG A 138 5.33 -20.59 -6.10
N ARG A 139 6.40 -19.78 -6.06
CA ARG A 139 7.77 -20.19 -6.38
C ARG A 139 8.70 -20.33 -5.17
N GLY A 140 8.28 -19.86 -3.99
CA GLY A 140 9.01 -19.99 -2.73
C GLY A 140 8.22 -20.75 -1.69
#